data_AF-A0A397HW73-F1
#
_entry.id   AF-A0A397HW73-F1
#
_cell.length_a   1.000
_cell.length_b   1.000
_cell.length_c   1.000
_cell.angle_alpha   90.00
_cell.angle_beta   90.00
_cell.angle_gamma   90.00
#
_symmetry.space_group_name_H-M   'P 1'
#
loop_
_entity.id
_entity.type
_entity.pdbx_description
1 polymer ?
#
loop_
_entity_poly.entity_id
_entity_poly.type
_entity_poly.pdbx_seq_one_letter_code
_entity_poly.pdbx_strand_id
1 'polypeptide(L)'
;MRRFWMYSRTIQELTISEKEPFPGEMLKPFSENIPLSADEILDLIVAYYNDTYENLKFQKPFETDSLNSIIIPLRINKYCRCRIGSEIFSSTFSPRHQKSSYILAKFASEDDSIDIYPGQIQFFFIHEISTNRINIENHYLAYVRWYKKIKNWFYFDINQEQMCNVEL
;
A
#
# COMPACT_ATOMS: atom_id res chain seq x y z
N MET A 1 4.44 24.04 21.31
CA MET A 1 3.95 22.64 21.33
C MET A 1 3.44 22.32 19.93
N ARG A 2 3.77 21.23 19.23
CA ARG A 2 4.38 19.94 19.59
C ARG A 2 5.52 19.64 18.60
N ARG A 3 6.63 19.07 19.08
CA ARG A 3 7.72 18.54 18.25
C ARG A 3 7.29 17.16 17.76
N PHE A 4 7.19 16.96 16.46
CA PHE A 4 7.07 15.64 15.87
C PHE A 4 8.48 15.04 15.79
N TRP A 5 8.77 14.07 16.65
CA TRP A 5 10.01 13.28 16.60
C TRP A 5 9.70 12.03 15.79
N MET A 6 9.79 12.10 14.46
CA MET A 6 9.92 10.88 13.66
C MET A 6 11.40 10.48 13.67
N TYR A 7 11.84 9.99 14.82
CA TYR A 7 13.12 9.29 14.92
C TYR A 7 12.82 7.82 14.61
N SER A 8 13.21 7.39 13.42
CA SER A 8 13.28 6.00 12.95
C SER A 8 14.25 5.11 13.75
N ARG A 9 14.59 5.49 14.99
CA ARG A 9 15.50 4.75 15.88
C ARG A 9 14.84 3.61 16.64
N THR A 10 13.53 3.43 16.50
CA THR A 10 12.74 2.47 17.31
C THR A 10 11.91 1.54 16.44
N ILE A 11 12.28 1.34 15.16
CA ILE A 11 11.61 0.34 14.32
C ILE A 11 11.95 -1.09 14.80
N GLN A 12 13.12 -1.28 15.43
CA GLN A 12 13.53 -2.59 15.96
C GLN A 12 12.78 -3.03 17.22
N GLU A 13 12.17 -2.09 17.97
CA GLU A 13 11.53 -2.42 19.26
C GLU A 13 10.00 -2.51 19.18
N LEU A 14 9.41 -2.12 18.05
CA LEU A 14 7.96 -2.16 17.86
C LEU A 14 7.59 -3.38 17.04
N THR A 15 7.05 -4.40 17.70
CA THR A 15 6.21 -5.39 17.02
C THR A 15 5.01 -4.62 16.45
N ILE A 16 5.06 -4.32 15.16
CA ILE A 16 3.95 -3.65 14.45
C ILE A 16 2.79 -4.63 14.46
N SER A 17 1.95 -4.52 15.49
CA SER A 17 0.68 -5.21 15.53
C SER A 17 -0.22 -4.58 14.47
N GLU A 18 -0.85 -5.40 13.62
CA GLU A 18 -1.72 -5.02 12.50
C GLU A 18 -3.00 -4.24 12.90
N LYS A 19 -3.05 -3.70 14.12
CA LYS A 19 -4.15 -2.96 14.71
C LYS A 19 -3.90 -1.46 14.83
N GLU A 20 -2.77 -0.94 14.36
CA GLU A 20 -2.53 0.50 14.38
C GLU A 20 -3.45 1.21 13.37
N PRO A 21 -4.22 2.23 13.79
CA PRO A 21 -5.06 2.99 12.86
C PRO A 21 -4.16 3.69 11.83
N PHE A 22 -4.60 3.67 10.57
CA PHE A 22 -3.90 4.36 9.49
C PHE A 22 -3.68 5.84 9.86
N PRO A 23 -2.43 6.30 10.07
CA PRO A 23 -2.16 7.65 10.58
C PRO A 23 -2.19 8.73 9.48
N GLY A 24 -2.53 8.34 8.26
CA GLY A 24 -2.51 9.19 7.08
C GLY A 24 -3.90 9.62 6.61
N GLU A 25 -3.92 10.30 5.48
CA GLU A 25 -5.15 10.70 4.79
C GLU A 25 -5.05 10.48 3.28
N MET A 26 -6.15 10.02 2.68
CA MET A 26 -6.30 9.91 1.24
C MET A 26 -6.75 11.25 0.66
N LEU A 27 -5.98 11.80 -0.28
CA LEU A 27 -6.19 13.15 -0.80
C LEU A 27 -6.94 13.15 -2.13
N LYS A 28 -7.84 14.12 -2.30
CA LYS A 28 -8.47 14.43 -3.59
C LYS A 28 -7.43 14.91 -4.62
N PRO A 29 -7.67 14.78 -5.93
CA PRO A 29 -8.82 14.11 -6.55
C PRO A 29 -8.70 12.58 -6.48
N PHE A 30 -9.84 11.91 -6.56
CA PHE A 30 -9.93 10.46 -6.67
C PHE A 30 -10.99 10.09 -7.71
N SER A 31 -10.87 8.89 -8.25
CA SER A 31 -11.87 8.29 -9.13
C SER A 31 -12.74 7.34 -8.33
N GLU A 32 -14.04 7.59 -8.30
CA GLU A 32 -15.00 6.87 -7.46
C GLU A 32 -15.60 5.66 -8.19
N ASN A 33 -15.89 4.59 -7.45
CA ASN A 33 -16.63 3.42 -7.94
C ASN A 33 -16.01 2.78 -9.20
N ILE A 34 -14.68 2.79 -9.29
CA ILE A 34 -13.96 2.23 -10.43
C ILE A 34 -13.97 0.70 -10.30
N PRO A 35 -14.37 -0.04 -11.35
CA PRO A 35 -14.28 -1.48 -11.33
C PRO A 35 -12.81 -1.90 -11.19
N LEU A 36 -12.57 -2.88 -10.33
CA LEU A 36 -11.29 -3.56 -10.17
C LEU A 36 -11.10 -4.46 -11.40
N SER A 37 -10.73 -3.83 -12.52
CA SER A 37 -10.80 -4.40 -13.87
C SER A 37 -9.64 -5.36 -14.20
N ALA A 38 -8.95 -5.89 -13.19
CA ALA A 38 -7.80 -6.76 -13.37
C ALA A 38 -7.92 -7.94 -12.42
N ASP A 39 -8.12 -9.13 -12.97
CA ASP A 39 -8.12 -10.38 -12.20
C ASP A 39 -6.86 -10.49 -11.34
N GLU A 40 -5.70 -10.05 -11.86
CA GLU A 40 -4.44 -10.01 -11.12
C GLU A 40 -4.50 -9.20 -9.82
N ILE A 41 -5.13 -8.02 -9.81
CA ILE A 41 -5.22 -7.21 -8.59
C ILE A 41 -6.22 -7.83 -7.61
N LEU A 42 -7.30 -8.41 -8.14
CA LEU A 42 -8.28 -9.10 -7.32
C LEU A 42 -7.66 -10.34 -6.65
N ASP A 43 -6.86 -11.10 -7.38
CA ASP A 43 -6.07 -12.22 -6.86
C ASP A 43 -5.12 -11.79 -5.75
N LEU A 44 -4.39 -10.68 -5.96
CA LEU A 44 -3.50 -10.13 -4.95
C LEU A 44 -4.24 -9.69 -3.68
N ILE A 45 -5.41 -9.07 -3.81
CA ILE A 45 -6.22 -8.66 -2.67
C ILE A 45 -6.76 -9.87 -1.91
N VAL A 46 -7.25 -10.88 -2.63
CA VAL A 46 -7.72 -12.14 -2.02
C VAL A 46 -6.58 -12.85 -1.28
N ALA A 47 -5.41 -12.96 -1.90
CA ALA A 47 -4.23 -13.53 -1.26
C ALA A 47 -3.84 -12.75 0.00
N TYR A 48 -3.72 -11.42 -0.11
CA TYR A 48 -3.41 -10.53 1.00
C TYR A 48 -4.34 -10.75 2.19
N TYR A 49 -5.66 -10.76 1.99
CA TYR A 49 -6.59 -10.90 3.10
C TYR A 49 -6.63 -12.31 3.70
N ASN A 50 -6.47 -13.36 2.89
CA ASN A 50 -6.37 -14.72 3.41
C ASN A 50 -5.09 -14.92 4.24
N ASP A 51 -3.97 -14.31 3.83
CA ASP A 51 -2.71 -14.37 4.57
C ASP A 51 -2.76 -13.54 5.86
N THR A 52 -3.43 -12.38 5.82
CA THR A 52 -3.57 -11.48 6.98
C THR A 52 -4.54 -12.04 8.04
N TYR A 53 -5.63 -12.67 7.61
CA TYR A 53 -6.69 -13.14 8.50
C TYR A 53 -6.82 -14.67 8.45
N GLU A 54 -5.93 -15.37 9.15
CA GLU A 54 -5.86 -16.85 9.17
C GLU A 54 -7.21 -17.57 9.44
N ASN A 55 -8.09 -16.94 10.23
CA ASN A 55 -9.38 -17.51 10.63
C ASN A 55 -10.55 -17.16 9.70
N LEU A 56 -10.33 -16.31 8.70
CA LEU A 56 -11.33 -15.86 7.74
C LEU A 56 -10.96 -16.37 6.34
N LYS A 57 -11.98 -16.59 5.50
CA LYS A 57 -11.78 -16.95 4.11
C LYS A 57 -12.30 -15.85 3.21
N PHE A 58 -11.44 -15.29 2.38
CA PHE A 58 -11.78 -14.29 1.38
C PHE A 58 -11.80 -14.94 0.00
N GLN A 59 -12.81 -14.61 -0.80
CA GLN A 59 -12.95 -15.15 -2.15
C GLN A 59 -13.44 -14.10 -3.14
N LYS A 60 -13.28 -14.40 -4.43
CA LYS A 60 -13.85 -13.59 -5.50
C LYS A 60 -15.38 -13.77 -5.55
N PRO A 61 -16.15 -12.77 -5.98
CA PRO A 61 -17.62 -12.87 -6.06
C PRO A 61 -18.16 -13.95 -7.01
N PHE A 62 -17.34 -14.46 -7.93
CA PHE A 62 -17.75 -15.44 -8.94
C PHE A 62 -17.12 -16.82 -8.75
N GLU A 63 -16.41 -17.04 -7.64
CA GLU A 63 -15.86 -18.35 -7.27
C GLU A 63 -16.89 -19.18 -6.50
N THR A 64 -16.71 -20.51 -6.50
CA THR A 64 -17.67 -21.45 -5.91
C THR A 64 -17.83 -21.19 -4.42
N ASP A 65 -19.06 -20.87 -4.00
CA ASP A 65 -19.41 -20.46 -2.65
C ASP A 65 -18.95 -21.46 -1.59
N SER A 66 -17.86 -21.14 -0.90
CA SER A 66 -17.59 -21.75 0.40
C SER A 66 -18.51 -21.08 1.43
N LEU A 67 -19.30 -21.88 2.15
CA LEU A 67 -20.15 -21.38 3.22
C LEU A 67 -19.29 -20.57 4.20
N ASN A 68 -19.66 -19.30 4.40
CA ASN A 68 -19.02 -18.31 5.29
C ASN A 68 -17.77 -17.59 4.75
N SER A 69 -17.47 -17.64 3.46
CA SER A 69 -16.46 -16.74 2.90
C SER A 69 -16.91 -15.28 2.84
N ILE A 70 -15.98 -14.37 3.02
CA ILE A 70 -16.14 -12.93 2.80
C ILE A 70 -15.85 -12.64 1.32
N ILE A 71 -16.81 -12.04 0.65
CA ILE A 71 -16.68 -11.65 -0.75
C ILE A 71 -15.93 -10.32 -0.84
N ILE A 72 -14.88 -10.27 -1.65
CA ILE A 72 -14.13 -9.03 -1.92
C ILE A 72 -14.95 -8.12 -2.87
N PRO A 73 -15.22 -6.86 -2.49
CA PRO A 73 -15.80 -5.86 -3.38
C PRO A 73 -15.02 -5.67 -4.69
N LEU A 74 -15.73 -5.61 -5.82
CA LEU A 74 -15.15 -5.36 -7.14
C LEU A 74 -15.02 -3.88 -7.49
N ARG A 75 -15.43 -2.98 -6.60
CA ARG A 75 -15.40 -1.54 -6.86
C ARG A 75 -14.61 -0.84 -5.77
N ILE A 76 -13.69 0.01 -6.20
CA ILE A 76 -12.82 0.77 -5.31
C ILE A 76 -12.79 2.24 -5.71
N ASN A 77 -12.50 3.08 -4.73
CA ASN A 77 -12.15 4.47 -4.97
C ASN A 77 -10.63 4.56 -5.13
N LYS A 78 -10.16 5.01 -6.30
CA LYS A 78 -8.74 5.17 -6.59
C LYS A 78 -8.30 6.58 -6.29
N TYR A 79 -7.43 6.73 -5.30
CA TYR A 79 -6.85 8.00 -4.89
C TYR A 79 -5.48 8.18 -5.52
N CYS A 80 -5.23 9.39 -6.02
CA CYS A 80 -3.97 9.69 -6.67
C CYS A 80 -2.85 10.02 -5.66
N ARG A 81 -3.22 10.39 -4.43
CA ARG A 81 -2.31 10.93 -3.42
C ARG A 81 -2.69 10.48 -2.02
N CYS A 82 -1.68 10.27 -1.20
CA CYS A 82 -1.79 9.91 0.20
C CYS A 82 -0.83 10.78 1.01
N ARG A 83 -1.27 11.32 2.15
CA ARG A 83 -0.40 12.00 3.09
C ARG A 83 -0.18 11.11 4.31
N ILE A 84 1.06 10.98 4.72
CA ILE A 84 1.44 10.34 5.99
C ILE A 84 2.35 11.32 6.72
N GLY A 85 1.93 11.76 7.92
CA GLY A 85 2.61 12.86 8.61
C GLY A 85 2.63 14.14 7.76
N SER A 86 3.83 14.68 7.49
CA SER A 86 4.03 15.85 6.63
C SER A 86 4.29 15.51 5.16
N GLU A 87 4.46 14.23 4.83
CA GLU A 87 4.87 13.79 3.49
C GLU A 87 3.67 13.44 2.62
N ILE A 88 3.74 13.79 1.34
CA ILE A 88 2.70 13.49 0.35
C ILE A 88 3.28 12.56 -0.70
N PHE A 89 2.79 11.34 -0.71
CA PHE A 89 3.05 10.35 -1.73
C PHE A 89 2.02 10.51 -2.83
N SER A 90 2.49 10.51 -4.08
CA SER A 90 1.61 10.50 -5.25
C SER A 90 1.62 9.11 -5.88
N SER A 91 0.83 8.96 -6.93
CA SER A 91 0.78 7.76 -7.74
C SER A 91 1.03 8.09 -9.20
N THR A 92 1.21 7.06 -10.03
CA THR A 92 1.30 7.23 -11.50
C THR A 92 0.07 7.91 -12.10
N PHE A 93 -1.07 7.86 -11.40
CA PHE A 93 -2.31 8.55 -11.75
C PHE A 93 -2.24 10.09 -11.59
N SER A 94 -1.15 10.63 -11.05
CA SER A 94 -0.89 12.07 -10.98
C SER A 94 0.29 12.46 -11.88
N PRO A 95 0.07 12.75 -13.18
CA PRO A 95 1.16 13.07 -14.11
C PRO A 95 2.03 14.23 -13.63
N ARG A 96 1.42 15.23 -12.98
CA ARG A 96 2.13 16.41 -12.43
C ARG A 96 3.07 16.07 -11.27
N HIS A 97 2.84 14.95 -10.57
CA HIS A 97 3.57 14.55 -9.37
C HIS A 97 4.14 13.13 -9.50
N GLN A 98 4.37 12.65 -10.72
CA GLN A 98 4.86 11.29 -10.97
C GLN A 98 6.17 11.00 -10.22
N LYS A 99 7.05 12.00 -10.03
CA LYS A 99 8.29 11.83 -9.24
C LYS A 99 8.02 11.41 -7.79
N SER A 100 6.95 11.90 -7.17
CA SER A 100 6.61 11.53 -5.79
C SER A 100 5.80 10.22 -5.70
N SER A 101 5.74 9.44 -6.79
CA SER A 101 5.20 8.08 -6.79
C SER A 101 6.26 7.00 -6.60
N TYR A 102 7.54 7.33 -6.74
CA TYR A 102 8.62 6.42 -6.46
C TYR A 102 8.87 6.37 -4.96
N ILE A 103 8.97 5.15 -4.43
CA ILE A 103 9.21 4.88 -3.01
C ILE A 103 10.33 3.86 -2.84
N LEU A 104 10.97 3.92 -1.69
CA LEU A 104 11.81 2.86 -1.16
C LEU A 104 11.10 2.29 0.06
N ALA A 105 10.85 0.99 0.07
CA ALA A 105 10.35 0.31 1.26
C ALA A 105 11.47 -0.51 1.87
N LYS A 106 11.58 -0.41 3.20
CA LYS A 106 12.55 -1.12 4.01
C LYS A 106 11.82 -2.20 4.78
N PHE A 107 12.21 -3.45 4.59
CA PHE A 107 11.68 -4.59 5.31
C PHE A 107 12.76 -5.14 6.23
N ALA A 108 12.41 -5.33 7.50
CA ALA A 108 13.24 -6.03 8.46
C ALA A 108 12.78 -7.48 8.52
N SER A 109 13.72 -8.40 8.37
CA SER A 109 13.49 -9.84 8.55
C SER A 109 13.82 -10.28 9.98
N GLU A 110 13.40 -11.48 10.35
CA GLU A 110 13.63 -12.05 11.70
C GLU A 110 15.11 -12.18 12.06
N ASP A 111 16.00 -12.22 11.07
CA ASP A 111 17.45 -12.28 11.22
C ASP A 111 18.12 -10.90 11.34
N ASP A 112 17.34 -9.84 11.61
CA ASP A 112 17.73 -8.44 11.61
C ASP A 112 18.29 -7.94 10.26
N SER A 113 18.20 -8.74 9.20
CA SER A 113 18.58 -8.29 7.88
C SER A 113 17.58 -7.25 7.38
N ILE A 114 18.10 -6.29 6.63
CA ILE A 114 17.34 -5.18 6.10
C ILE A 114 17.39 -5.26 4.58
N ASP A 115 16.24 -5.49 3.99
CA ASP A 115 16.06 -5.40 2.55
C ASP A 115 15.39 -4.09 2.17
N ILE A 116 15.89 -3.48 1.10
CA ILE A 116 15.35 -2.25 0.53
C ILE A 116 14.85 -2.56 -0.88
N TYR A 117 13.57 -2.32 -1.11
CA TYR A 117 12.92 -2.52 -2.39
C TYR A 117 12.45 -1.18 -2.95
N PRO A 118 12.92 -0.79 -4.15
CA PRO A 118 12.35 0.32 -4.87
C PRO A 118 11.02 -0.10 -5.51
N GLY A 119 10.05 0.79 -5.45
CA GLY A 119 8.75 0.58 -6.07
C GLY A 119 8.15 1.87 -6.58
N GLN A 120 7.09 1.72 -7.35
CA GLN A 120 6.29 2.83 -7.84
C GLN A 120 4.81 2.61 -7.53
N ILE A 121 4.24 3.56 -6.80
CA ILE A 121 2.84 3.56 -6.42
C ILE A 121 1.97 3.80 -7.67
N GLN A 122 1.11 2.85 -7.98
CA GLN A 122 0.19 2.94 -9.11
C GLN A 122 -1.08 3.71 -8.75
N PHE A 123 -1.65 3.43 -7.57
CA PHE A 123 -2.75 4.17 -6.97
C PHE A 123 -2.93 3.74 -5.51
N PHE A 124 -3.59 4.58 -4.72
CA PHE A 124 -4.09 4.22 -3.40
C PHE A 124 -5.58 3.91 -3.49
N PHE A 125 -6.09 3.12 -2.55
CA PHE A 125 -7.51 2.86 -2.46
C PHE A 125 -7.93 2.55 -1.03
N ILE A 126 -9.19 2.83 -0.75
CA ILE A 126 -9.84 2.40 0.50
C ILE A 126 -10.68 1.18 0.14
N HIS A 127 -10.51 0.12 0.92
CA HIS A 127 -11.22 -1.12 0.74
C HIS A 127 -12.02 -1.43 1.99
N GLU A 128 -13.33 -1.52 1.82
CA GLU A 128 -14.29 -1.72 2.91
C GLU A 128 -14.60 -3.22 3.01
N ILE A 129 -14.20 -3.85 4.11
CA ILE A 129 -14.47 -5.27 4.35
C ILE A 129 -15.41 -5.47 5.52
N SER A 130 -16.24 -6.51 5.45
CA SER A 130 -17.10 -6.92 6.55
C SER A 130 -16.59 -8.23 7.17
N THR A 131 -15.72 -8.13 8.16
CA THR A 131 -15.05 -9.30 8.76
C THR A 131 -16.00 -10.23 9.51
N ASN A 132 -17.20 -9.76 9.91
CA ASN A 132 -18.20 -10.56 10.63
C ASN A 132 -19.65 -10.11 10.37
N ARG A 133 -19.95 -9.54 9.18
CA ARG A 133 -21.26 -8.92 8.84
C ARG A 133 -21.76 -7.78 9.75
N ILE A 134 -21.04 -7.48 10.83
CA ILE A 134 -21.39 -6.48 11.85
C ILE A 134 -20.36 -5.36 11.89
N ASN A 135 -19.06 -5.70 11.84
CA ASN A 135 -18.00 -4.70 11.79
C ASN A 135 -17.58 -4.45 10.35
N ILE A 136 -17.67 -3.19 9.93
CA ILE A 136 -17.20 -2.70 8.65
C ILE A 136 -15.89 -1.99 8.92
N GLU A 137 -14.80 -2.50 8.35
CA GLU A 137 -13.46 -1.95 8.53
C GLU A 137 -12.93 -1.37 7.22
N ASN A 138 -12.39 -0.15 7.30
CA ASN A 138 -11.75 0.51 6.18
C ASN A 138 -10.26 0.18 6.17
N HIS A 139 -9.83 -0.52 5.12
CA HIS A 139 -8.44 -0.78 4.84
C HIS A 139 -7.90 0.25 3.87
N TYR A 140 -6.79 0.88 4.24
CA TYR A 140 -6.11 1.87 3.41
C TYR A 140 -4.93 1.19 2.74
N LEU A 141 -5.04 0.94 1.43
CA LEU A 141 -4.09 0.14 0.68
C LEU A 141 -3.45 0.94 -0.45
N ALA A 142 -2.24 0.53 -0.84
CA ALA A 142 -1.52 1.06 -1.99
C ALA A 142 -1.15 -0.08 -2.93
N TYR A 143 -1.49 0.04 -4.21
CA TYR A 143 -0.97 -0.88 -5.22
C TYR A 143 0.39 -0.38 -5.70
N VAL A 144 1.44 -1.14 -5.38
CA VAL A 144 2.83 -0.78 -5.69
C VAL A 144 3.40 -1.79 -6.66
N ARG A 145 4.01 -1.30 -7.74
CA ARG A 145 4.86 -2.12 -8.61
C ARG A 145 6.29 -2.08 -8.08
N TRP A 146 6.75 -3.19 -7.53
CA TRP A 146 8.12 -3.34 -7.07
C TRP A 146 9.07 -3.62 -8.23
N TYR A 147 10.25 -3.00 -8.22
CA TYR A 147 11.30 -3.29 -9.19
C TYR A 147 12.22 -4.38 -8.67
N LYS A 148 12.63 -5.29 -9.56
CA LYS A 148 13.60 -6.32 -9.23
C LYS A 148 14.98 -5.70 -9.01
N LYS A 149 15.61 -6.01 -7.87
CA LYS A 149 17.00 -5.64 -7.60
C LYS A 149 17.91 -6.31 -8.63
N ILE A 150 18.57 -5.51 -9.47
CA ILE A 150 19.63 -5.99 -10.37
C ILE A 150 20.97 -5.90 -9.61
N LYS A 151 21.86 -6.87 -9.83
CA LYS A 151 23.08 -7.15 -9.03
C LYS A 151 24.01 -5.94 -8.75
N ASN A 152 23.94 -4.86 -9.53
CA ASN A 152 24.79 -3.69 -9.35
C ASN A 152 23.92 -2.44 -9.28
N TRP A 153 24.00 -1.74 -8.16
CA TRP A 153 23.61 -0.34 -7.87
C TRP A 153 22.28 0.19 -8.46
N PHE A 154 21.49 0.84 -7.61
CA PHE A 154 20.33 1.62 -8.04
C PHE A 154 20.79 2.80 -8.92
N TYR A 155 20.94 2.59 -10.23
CA TYR A 155 21.10 3.67 -11.20
C TYR A 155 19.73 4.28 -11.48
N PHE A 156 19.45 5.41 -10.84
CA PHE A 156 18.42 6.33 -11.30
C PHE A 156 19.05 7.20 -12.39
N ASP A 157 18.89 6.83 -13.66
CA ASP A 157 19.16 7.74 -14.77
C ASP A 157 17.88 8.52 -15.07
N ILE A 158 17.74 9.67 -14.40
CA ILE A 158 16.78 10.70 -14.76
C ILE A 158 17.64 11.85 -15.24
N ASN A 159 17.71 12.04 -16.56
CA ASN A 159 18.27 13.19 -17.29
C ASN A 159 19.01 14.21 -16.41
N GLN A 160 20.33 14.32 -16.63
CA GLN A 160 21.41 15.10 -15.99
C GLN A 160 21.14 16.43 -15.22
N GLU A 161 19.92 16.93 -15.11
CA GLU A 161 19.60 18.21 -14.48
C GLU A 161 18.86 18.13 -13.14
N GLN A 162 18.33 16.97 -12.70
CA GLN A 162 17.62 16.90 -11.41
C GLN A 162 17.84 15.61 -10.64
N MET A 163 18.79 15.64 -9.71
CA MET A 163 18.88 14.65 -8.64
C MET A 163 17.71 14.84 -7.67
N CYS A 164 16.90 13.80 -7.46
CA CYS A 164 15.95 13.74 -6.34
C CYS A 164 16.49 12.75 -5.31
N ASN A 165 16.84 13.25 -4.14
CA ASN A 165 17.01 12.41 -2.96
C ASN A 165 15.62 11.96 -2.52
N VAL A 166 15.42 10.64 -2.39
CA VAL A 166 14.31 10.10 -1.61
C VAL A 166 14.95 9.19 -0.58
N GLU A 167 15.28 9.79 0.57
CA GLU A 167 15.60 9.09 1.80
C GLU A 167 14.31 8.98 2.62
N LEU A 168 14.04 7.77 3.13
CA LEU A 168 13.25 7.51 4.33
C LEU A 168 13.97 6.44 5.16
#